data_AF-A0A5U3B7K0-F1
#
_entry.id   AF-A0A5U3B7K0-F1
#
_cell.length_a   1.000
_cell.length_b   1.000
_cell.length_c   1.000
_cell.angle_alpha   90.00
_cell.angle_beta   90.00
_cell.angle_gamma   90.00
#
_symmetry.space_group_name_H-M   'P 1'
#
loop_
_entity.id
_entity.type
_entity.pdbx_description
1 polymer ?
#
loop_
_entity_poly.entity_id
_entity_poly.type
_entity_poly.pdbx_seq_one_letter_code
_entity_poly.pdbx_strand_id
1 'polypeptide(L)' 'MTIAIVIGTHGWAAEQLLKTAEMLLGEQENVGW' A
#
# COMPACT_ATOMS: atom_id res chain seq x y z
N MET A 1 3.11 19.10 -1.38
CA MET A 1 1.77 18.58 -1.03
C MET A 1 1.77 17.11 -1.40
N THR A 2 1.41 16.22 -0.48
CA THR A 2 1.44 14.77 -0.70
C THR A 2 0.04 14.21 -0.51
N ILE A 3 -0.36 13.28 -1.37
CA ILE A 3 -1.66 12.59 -1.28
C ILE A 3 -1.47 11.35 -0.41
N ALA A 4 -2.29 11.22 0.63
CA ALA A 4 -2.38 9.97 1.39
C ALA A 4 -3.28 8.97 0.66
N ILE A 5 -2.83 7.73 0.52
CA ILE A 5 -3.57 6.66 -0.15
C ILE A 5 -3.93 5.60 0.89
N VAL A 6 -5.19 5.14 0.91
CA VAL A 6 -5.67 4.08 1.81
C VAL A 6 -6.31 2.96 1.00
N ILE A 7 -5.86 1.72 1.21
CA ILE A 7 -6.35 0.53 0.51
C ILE A 7 -7.22 -0.30 1.45
N GLY A 8 -8.55 -0.22 1.33
CA GLY A 8 -9.45 -1.02 2.15
C GLY A 8 -9.87 -2.33 1.48
N THR A 9 -9.63 -3.48 2.14
CA THR A 9 -10.14 -4.79 1.70
C THR A 9 -10.69 -5.60 2.87
N HIS A 10 -11.60 -6.52 2.59
CA HIS A 10 -11.94 -7.56 3.57
C HIS A 10 -10.78 -8.56 3.67
N GLY A 11 -10.29 -8.82 4.89
CA GLY A 11 -9.13 -9.69 5.11
C GLY A 11 -7.79 -9.00 4.81
N TRP A 12 -6.77 -9.77 4.41
CA TRP A 12 -5.38 -9.31 4.30
C TRP A 12 -4.91 -8.95 2.89
N ALA A 13 -5.82 -8.77 1.93
CA ALA A 13 -5.43 -8.55 0.53
C ALA A 13 -4.66 -7.23 0.35
N ALA A 14 -5.06 -6.16 1.05
CA ALA A 14 -4.43 -4.86 0.94
C ALA A 14 -2.96 -4.85 1.43
N GLU A 15 -2.62 -5.64 2.46
CA GLU A 15 -1.23 -5.84 2.91
C GLU A 15 -0.35 -6.43 1.81
N GLN A 16 -0.85 -7.51 1.19
CA GLN A 16 -0.08 -8.24 0.18
C GLN A 16 0.06 -7.40 -1.09
N LEU A 17 -0.95 -6.60 -1.43
CA LEU A 17 -0.88 -5.62 -2.51
C LEU A 17 0.18 -4.56 -2.23
N LEU A 18 0.21 -3.97 -1.03
CA LEU A 18 1.23 -2.98 -0.66
C LEU A 18 2.63 -3.60 -0.71
N LYS A 19 2.83 -4.77 -0.08
CA LYS A 19 4.13 -5.47 -0.10
C LYS A 19 4.61 -5.77 -1.53
N THR A 20 3.70 -6.18 -2.41
CA THR A 20 4.04 -6.44 -3.82
C THR A 20 4.44 -5.14 -4.52
N ALA A 21 3.73 -4.03 -4.28
CA ALA A 21 4.09 -2.73 -4.82
C ALA A 21 5.48 -2.28 -4.31
N GLU A 22 5.77 -2.47 -3.03
CA GLU A 22 7.05 -2.13 -2.42
C GLU A 22 8.21 -2.95 -3.00
N MET A 23 7.99 -4.24 -3.26
CA MET A 23 8.98 -5.10 -3.93
C MET A 23 9.32 -4.60 -5.35
N LEU A 24 8.37 -4.01 -6.06
CA LEU A 24 8.53 -3.58 -7.45
C LEU A 24 8.99 -2.13 -7.59
N LEU A 25 8.57 -1.26 -6.67
CA LEU A 25 8.69 0.20 -6.79
C LEU A 25 9.48 0.85 -5.65
N GLY A 26 9.88 0.07 -4.65
CA GLY A 26 10.47 0.57 -3.40
C GLY A 26 9.41 0.99 -2.37
N GLU A 27 9.87 1.34 -1.16
CA GLU A 27 9.01 1.70 -0.02
C GLU A 27 7.99 2.80 -0.37
N GLN A 28 6.77 2.66 0.16
CA GLN A 28 5.67 3.59 -0.10
C GLN A 28 5.28 4.36 1.18
N GLU A 29 5.90 5.51 1.41
CA GLU A 29 5.73 6.29 2.65
C GLU A 29 4.33 6.91 2.83
N ASN A 30 3.55 7.05 1.75
CA ASN A 30 2.25 7.71 1.75
C ASN A 30 1.06 6.75 1.51
N VAL A 31 1.28 5.45 1.63
CA VAL A 31 0.25 4.42 1.40
C VAL A 31 0.02 3.61 2.68
N GLY A 32 -1.23 3.58 3.15
CA GLY A 32 -1.70 2.69 4.21
C GLY A 32 -2.73 1.69 3.68
N TRP A 33 -2.97 0.62 4.43
CA TRP A 33 -3.92 -0.44 4.08
C TRP A 33 -4.73 -0.91 5.30
#